data_AF-A0A3D0HNP6-F1
#
_entry.id   AF-A0A3D0HNP6-F1
#
_cell.length_a   1.000
_cell.length_b   1.000
_cell.length_c   1.000
_cell.angle_alpha   90.00
_cell.angle_beta   90.00
_cell.angle_gamma   90.00
#
_symmetry.space_group_name_H-M   'P 1'
#
loop_
_entity.id
_entity.type
_entity.pdbx_description
1 polymer ?
#
loop_
_entity_poly.entity_id
_entity_poly.type
_entity_poly.pdbx_seq_one_letter_code
_entity_poly.pdbx_strand_id
1 'polypeptide(L)'
;MVPFVLCSCHNGVPTPIDTRYISDFHKANFYSPVAGLDSGLALYVDYSTCNKLGQDSPFFQSLEPTFVQRATSYFSIKGSEIVKEDLNTEDVYSLLRNIQEVNYADLQTAAIQIANGSQEAVLLTDGEYFTRNMARGNDNNPWLATALKTWIIKGYDIHIFAEPYDEVNKGKVYHKKRFYIIFTDDQKENNVYTNIVKTAHLDAYPDVDEFHLSVSRAQMKSNGNNSAVYNPSLQCKVTGYGSYEVADWYGCDWGTIEKYIINAYDQATGEPLENGENIISLGIDRNSFGGYRITDIDLKVYDINQEYADYYFAKESGAPVGHLDYQPAEIPNFMLIDKQEFTAHSKINIYFNRLWFDPANLTGDPYNYFKLDILIDTVEPIFDRHREKFEFESISNPGDMNVSVAASIEQCLADAEVQKRMIGQVAYTIYIKSERK
;
A
#
# COMPACT_ATOMS: atom_id res chain seq x y z
N MET A 1 -37.74 36.05 26.93
CA MET A 1 -36.64 37.04 26.94
C MET A 1 -35.45 36.33 27.57
N VAL A 2 -34.58 35.77 26.74
CA VAL A 2 -33.44 34.93 27.15
C VAL A 2 -32.28 35.88 27.45
N PRO A 3 -31.52 35.71 28.54
CA PRO A 3 -30.44 36.63 28.87
C PRO A 3 -29.30 36.44 27.88
N PHE A 4 -28.93 37.55 27.23
CA PHE A 4 -27.72 37.69 26.45
C PHE A 4 -26.53 37.64 27.43
N VAL A 5 -25.79 36.54 27.44
CA VAL A 5 -24.51 36.46 28.16
C VAL A 5 -23.48 37.18 27.29
N LEU A 6 -23.03 38.33 27.77
CA LEU A 6 -21.86 39.03 27.23
C LEU A 6 -20.63 38.14 27.47
N CYS A 7 -20.20 37.44 26.43
CA CYS A 7 -19.01 36.61 26.47
C CYS A 7 -17.76 37.51 26.55
N SER A 8 -17.02 37.39 27.64
CA SER A 8 -15.66 37.89 27.78
C SER A 8 -14.79 37.26 26.69
N CYS A 9 -14.05 38.06 25.93
CA CYS A 9 -13.13 37.58 24.89
C CYS A 9 -12.00 36.76 25.52
N HIS A 10 -12.20 35.45 25.69
CA HIS A 10 -11.11 34.48 25.80
C HIS A 10 -10.63 34.17 24.38
N ASN A 11 -9.38 34.47 24.06
CA ASN A 11 -8.75 34.21 22.76
C ASN A 11 -8.36 32.72 22.58
N GLY A 12 -9.20 31.77 23.01
CA GLY A 12 -8.90 30.34 22.89
C GLY A 12 -10.16 29.51 22.70
N VAL A 13 -10.01 28.38 22.00
CA VAL A 13 -11.05 27.38 21.77
C VAL A 13 -11.20 26.54 23.03
N PRO A 14 -12.39 26.46 23.66
CA PRO A 14 -12.63 25.54 24.76
C PRO A 14 -12.50 24.08 24.27
N THR A 15 -11.52 23.36 24.76
CA THR A 15 -11.20 22.00 24.35
C THR A 15 -11.58 20.95 25.40
N PRO A 16 -11.91 19.71 24.99
CA PRO A 16 -12.17 18.62 25.92
C PRO A 16 -10.92 18.23 26.74
N ILE A 17 -11.13 17.46 27.82
CA ILE A 17 -10.07 17.07 28.74
C ILE A 17 -9.32 15.79 28.33
N ASP A 18 -9.87 15.02 27.39
CA ASP A 18 -9.37 13.69 27.04
C ASP A 18 -9.43 13.42 25.52
N THR A 19 -8.88 12.27 25.14
CA THR A 19 -8.70 11.84 23.75
C THR A 19 -9.68 10.73 23.34
N ARG A 20 -10.70 10.42 24.15
CA ARG A 20 -11.52 9.19 23.99
C ARG A 20 -12.30 9.12 22.68
N TYR A 21 -12.51 10.26 22.01
CA TYR A 21 -13.23 10.33 20.74
C TYR A 21 -12.34 10.60 19.53
N ILE A 22 -11.00 10.71 19.69
CA ILE A 22 -10.10 10.91 18.54
C ILE A 22 -10.20 9.77 17.53
N SER A 23 -10.33 8.51 17.97
CA SER A 23 -10.49 7.38 17.03
C SER A 23 -11.73 7.52 16.15
N ASP A 24 -12.85 7.91 16.75
CA ASP A 24 -14.11 8.06 16.01
C ASP A 24 -14.12 9.34 15.17
N PHE A 25 -13.48 10.41 15.65
CA PHE A 25 -13.19 11.61 14.86
C PHE A 25 -12.33 11.30 13.63
N HIS A 26 -11.29 10.48 13.78
CA HIS A 26 -10.45 10.04 12.66
C HIS A 26 -11.25 9.26 11.62
N LYS A 27 -12.02 8.25 12.07
CA LYS A 27 -12.88 7.45 11.20
C LYS A 27 -13.94 8.28 10.50
N ALA A 28 -14.52 9.24 11.21
CA ALA A 28 -15.55 10.10 10.65
C ALA A 28 -15.00 11.01 9.56
N ASN A 29 -13.78 11.55 9.70
CA ASN A 29 -13.29 12.67 8.88
C ASN A 29 -12.16 12.34 7.91
N PHE A 30 -11.34 11.33 8.19
CA PHE A 30 -10.10 11.07 7.44
C PHE A 30 -9.98 9.64 6.92
N TYR A 31 -10.89 8.74 7.30
CA TYR A 31 -10.91 7.38 6.78
C TYR A 31 -11.71 7.32 5.47
N SER A 32 -11.02 7.00 4.38
CA SER A 32 -11.67 6.68 3.11
C SER A 32 -11.74 5.16 2.95
N PRO A 33 -12.93 4.52 3.02
CA PRO A 33 -13.05 3.11 2.70
C PRO A 33 -12.78 2.91 1.21
N VAL A 34 -11.86 1.99 0.89
CA VAL A 34 -11.78 1.42 -0.47
C VAL A 34 -12.91 0.40 -0.57
N ALA A 35 -13.64 0.41 -1.69
CA ALA A 35 -14.65 -0.62 -1.93
C ALA A 35 -13.96 -1.98 -1.94
N GLY A 36 -14.33 -2.87 -1.02
CA GLY A 36 -13.72 -4.20 -0.94
C GLY A 36 -14.10 -5.07 -2.15
N LEU A 37 -13.26 -6.04 -2.46
CA LEU A 37 -13.57 -7.08 -3.44
C LEU A 37 -14.64 -8.04 -2.90
N ASP A 38 -15.55 -8.45 -3.76
CA ASP A 38 -16.52 -9.52 -3.52
C ASP A 38 -15.83 -10.82 -3.10
N SER A 39 -16.54 -11.66 -2.34
CA SER A 39 -16.05 -13.00 -1.97
C SER A 39 -15.89 -13.91 -3.18
N GLY A 40 -14.89 -14.79 -3.14
CA GLY A 40 -14.64 -15.77 -4.18
C GLY A 40 -13.35 -15.48 -4.95
N LEU A 41 -12.94 -16.45 -5.76
CA LEU A 41 -11.76 -16.39 -6.61
C LEU A 41 -12.14 -16.81 -8.03
N ALA A 42 -11.76 -16.00 -9.02
CA ALA A 42 -11.88 -16.34 -10.42
C ALA A 42 -10.54 -16.83 -10.98
N LEU A 43 -10.48 -18.07 -11.46
CA LEU A 43 -9.30 -18.60 -12.14
C LEU A 43 -9.44 -18.39 -13.64
N TYR A 44 -8.44 -17.80 -14.26
CA TYR A 44 -8.29 -17.70 -15.71
C TYR A 44 -7.07 -18.53 -16.10
N VAL A 45 -7.29 -19.61 -16.83
CA VAL A 45 -6.24 -20.57 -17.14
C VAL A 45 -6.04 -20.58 -18.64
N ASP A 46 -4.85 -20.18 -19.07
CA ASP A 46 -4.37 -20.34 -20.43
C ASP A 46 -4.14 -21.82 -20.74
N TYR A 47 -4.77 -22.34 -21.79
CA TYR A 47 -4.61 -23.74 -22.20
C TYR A 47 -3.37 -23.92 -23.10
N SER A 48 -2.32 -23.11 -22.92
CA SER A 48 -1.03 -23.25 -23.61
C SER A 48 -0.24 -24.48 -23.19
N THR A 49 0.82 -24.79 -23.95
CA THR A 49 1.79 -25.85 -23.64
C THR A 49 2.38 -25.68 -22.24
N CYS A 50 2.60 -24.44 -21.81
CA CYS A 50 3.15 -24.10 -20.50
C CYS A 50 2.33 -24.67 -19.35
N ASN A 51 1.01 -24.44 -19.35
CA ASN A 51 0.14 -24.91 -18.28
C ASN A 51 -0.19 -26.39 -18.42
N LYS A 52 -0.21 -26.95 -19.64
CA LYS A 52 -0.28 -28.40 -19.85
C LYS A 52 0.90 -29.11 -19.20
N LEU A 53 2.13 -28.61 -19.38
CA LEU A 53 3.32 -29.13 -18.69
C LEU A 53 3.31 -28.80 -17.19
N GLY A 54 2.69 -27.68 -16.82
CA GLY A 54 2.59 -27.20 -15.44
C GLY A 54 1.83 -28.11 -14.49
N GLN A 55 0.93 -28.93 -15.01
CA GLN A 55 0.21 -29.94 -14.23
C GLN A 55 1.15 -30.87 -13.44
N ASP A 56 2.37 -31.09 -13.94
CA ASP A 56 3.39 -31.92 -13.30
C ASP A 56 4.42 -31.12 -12.47
N SER A 57 4.35 -29.78 -12.47
CA SER A 57 5.26 -28.94 -11.70
C SER A 57 4.97 -29.02 -10.19
N PRO A 58 5.97 -29.30 -9.35
CA PRO A 58 5.82 -29.23 -7.90
C PRO A 58 5.32 -27.87 -7.40
N PHE A 59 5.79 -26.77 -8.00
CA PHE A 59 5.34 -25.43 -7.61
C PHE A 59 3.86 -25.22 -7.96
N PHE A 60 3.46 -25.52 -9.20
CA PHE A 60 2.06 -25.45 -9.62
C PHE A 60 1.14 -26.25 -8.69
N GLN A 61 1.52 -27.50 -8.39
CA GLN A 61 0.78 -28.40 -7.52
C GLN A 61 0.69 -27.90 -6.07
N SER A 62 1.68 -27.12 -5.61
CA SER A 62 1.64 -26.50 -4.27
C SER A 62 0.61 -25.37 -4.17
N LEU A 63 0.25 -24.73 -5.30
CA LEU A 63 -0.76 -23.68 -5.35
C LEU A 63 -2.19 -24.22 -5.47
N GLU A 64 -2.34 -25.41 -6.07
CA GLU A 64 -3.63 -26.05 -6.33
C GLU A 64 -4.58 -26.12 -5.11
N PRO A 65 -4.13 -26.47 -3.88
CA PRO A 65 -5.03 -26.52 -2.73
C PRO A 65 -5.76 -25.20 -2.47
N THR A 66 -5.05 -24.07 -2.62
CA THR A 66 -5.66 -22.74 -2.47
C THR A 66 -6.66 -22.46 -3.58
N PHE A 67 -6.32 -22.81 -4.83
CA PHE A 67 -7.19 -22.63 -5.98
C PHE A 67 -8.46 -23.47 -5.88
N VAL A 68 -8.35 -24.75 -5.57
CA VAL A 68 -9.48 -25.69 -5.42
C VAL A 68 -10.42 -25.24 -4.30
N GLN A 69 -9.87 -24.76 -3.18
CA GLN A 69 -10.68 -24.34 -2.04
C GLN A 69 -11.45 -23.04 -2.30
N ARG A 70 -10.83 -22.07 -3.01
CA ARG A 70 -11.36 -20.70 -3.10
C ARG A 70 -12.08 -20.40 -4.41
N ALA A 71 -11.79 -21.12 -5.48
CA ALA A 71 -12.30 -20.78 -6.79
C ALA A 71 -13.82 -20.96 -6.87
N THR A 72 -14.50 -19.87 -7.20
CA THR A 72 -15.95 -19.80 -7.43
C THR A 72 -16.28 -19.71 -8.92
N SER A 73 -15.27 -19.49 -9.76
CA SER A 73 -15.38 -19.51 -11.22
C SER A 73 -14.07 -19.92 -11.84
N TYR A 74 -14.15 -20.68 -12.93
CA TYR A 74 -13.01 -21.12 -13.74
C TYR A 74 -13.28 -20.74 -15.19
N PHE A 75 -12.31 -20.06 -15.80
CA PHE A 75 -12.35 -19.62 -17.18
C PHE A 75 -11.19 -20.26 -17.93
N SER A 76 -11.48 -21.09 -18.92
CA SER A 76 -10.48 -21.62 -19.83
C SER A 76 -10.26 -20.66 -21.00
N ILE A 77 -8.99 -20.33 -21.28
CA ILE A 77 -8.62 -19.50 -22.43
C ILE A 77 -8.11 -20.45 -23.52
N LYS A 78 -9.00 -20.75 -24.48
CA LYS A 78 -8.79 -21.72 -25.55
C LYS A 78 -8.70 -20.98 -26.88
N GLY A 79 -7.49 -20.52 -27.21
CA GLY A 79 -7.29 -19.67 -28.37
C GLY A 79 -7.97 -18.31 -28.20
N SER A 80 -8.85 -17.92 -29.13
CA SER A 80 -9.60 -16.65 -29.03
C SER A 80 -10.82 -16.72 -28.11
N GLU A 81 -11.13 -17.88 -27.54
CA GLU A 81 -12.33 -18.08 -26.74
C GLU A 81 -11.96 -18.13 -25.25
N ILE A 82 -12.70 -17.37 -24.44
CA ILE A 82 -12.64 -17.44 -22.97
C ILE A 82 -13.95 -18.08 -22.52
N VAL A 83 -13.87 -19.33 -22.09
CA VAL A 83 -15.04 -20.15 -21.76
C VAL A 83 -15.14 -20.28 -20.25
N LYS A 84 -16.28 -19.87 -19.68
CA LYS A 84 -16.60 -20.14 -18.28
C LYS A 84 -17.04 -21.60 -18.13
N GLU A 85 -16.26 -22.40 -17.44
CA GLU A 85 -16.58 -23.81 -17.21
C GLU A 85 -17.66 -23.97 -16.11
N ASP A 86 -18.48 -25.02 -16.21
CA ASP A 86 -19.56 -25.29 -15.25
C ASP A 86 -19.04 -26.08 -14.05
N LEU A 87 -18.79 -25.36 -12.95
CA LEU A 87 -18.32 -25.95 -11.70
C LEU A 87 -19.36 -26.81 -10.95
N ASN A 88 -20.59 -26.96 -11.49
CA ASN A 88 -21.55 -27.93 -10.99
C ASN A 88 -21.33 -29.34 -11.55
N THR A 89 -20.67 -29.44 -12.70
CA THR A 89 -20.40 -30.70 -13.39
C THR A 89 -18.93 -31.09 -13.37
N GLU A 90 -18.04 -30.12 -13.24
CA GLU A 90 -16.59 -30.33 -13.17
C GLU A 90 -16.04 -29.67 -11.91
N ASP A 91 -15.06 -30.29 -11.27
CA ASP A 91 -14.37 -29.68 -10.13
C ASP A 91 -13.06 -29.02 -10.57
N VAL A 92 -12.65 -27.99 -9.82
CA VAL A 92 -11.46 -27.18 -10.14
C VAL A 92 -10.17 -28.02 -10.17
N TYR A 93 -10.06 -29.04 -9.32
CA TYR A 93 -8.89 -29.92 -9.32
C TYR A 93 -8.83 -30.72 -10.63
N SER A 94 -9.93 -31.33 -11.04
CA SER A 94 -10.03 -32.06 -12.31
C SER A 94 -9.73 -31.15 -13.51
N LEU A 95 -10.22 -29.91 -13.51
CA LEU A 95 -9.94 -28.93 -14.57
C LEU A 95 -8.45 -28.58 -14.65
N LEU A 96 -7.80 -28.32 -13.51
CA LEU A 96 -6.37 -28.02 -13.45
C LEU A 96 -5.49 -29.22 -13.83
N ARG A 97 -5.97 -30.45 -13.65
CA ARG A 97 -5.26 -31.70 -13.96
C ARG A 97 -5.59 -32.32 -15.33
N ASN A 98 -6.42 -31.66 -16.14
CA ASN A 98 -6.77 -32.13 -17.49
C ASN A 98 -6.61 -31.05 -18.57
N ILE A 99 -5.67 -30.13 -18.42
CA ILE A 99 -5.39 -29.06 -19.38
C ILE A 99 -4.88 -29.67 -20.69
N GLN A 100 -5.58 -29.37 -21.79
CA GLN A 100 -5.21 -29.77 -23.15
C GLN A 100 -4.73 -28.56 -23.94
N GLU A 101 -3.63 -28.73 -24.67
CA GLU A 101 -2.98 -27.64 -25.39
C GLU A 101 -3.87 -27.03 -26.50
N VAL A 102 -4.06 -25.72 -26.44
CA VAL A 102 -4.71 -24.90 -27.47
C VAL A 102 -3.86 -23.65 -27.72
N ASN A 103 -3.50 -23.42 -28.97
CA ASN A 103 -2.64 -22.29 -29.35
C ASN A 103 -3.39 -20.95 -29.43
N TYR A 104 -2.64 -19.86 -29.28
CA TYR A 104 -3.07 -18.47 -29.54
C TYR A 104 -4.11 -17.91 -28.55
N ALA A 105 -3.83 -18.02 -27.26
CA ALA A 105 -4.68 -17.53 -26.17
C ALA A 105 -4.92 -16.00 -26.22
N ASP A 106 -6.16 -15.55 -26.02
CA ASP A 106 -6.52 -14.14 -25.89
C ASP A 106 -6.27 -13.62 -24.46
N LEU A 107 -4.99 -13.52 -24.11
CA LEU A 107 -4.53 -13.12 -22.78
C LEU A 107 -4.92 -11.68 -22.42
N GLN A 108 -4.93 -10.77 -23.41
CA GLN A 108 -5.27 -9.38 -23.18
C GLN A 108 -6.73 -9.22 -22.76
N THR A 109 -7.66 -9.86 -23.48
CA THR A 109 -9.07 -9.79 -23.11
C THR A 109 -9.31 -10.40 -21.73
N ALA A 110 -8.66 -11.53 -21.40
CA ALA A 110 -8.77 -12.15 -20.09
C ALA A 110 -8.29 -11.21 -18.97
N ALA A 111 -7.11 -10.59 -19.12
CA ALA A 111 -6.59 -9.65 -18.13
C ALA A 111 -7.48 -8.42 -17.96
N ILE A 112 -8.10 -7.91 -19.03
CA ILE A 112 -9.06 -6.80 -18.95
C ILE A 112 -10.37 -7.23 -18.28
N GLN A 113 -10.86 -8.46 -18.49
CA GLN A 113 -12.02 -9.00 -17.77
C GLN A 113 -11.73 -9.11 -16.27
N ILE A 114 -10.54 -9.60 -15.90
CA ILE A 114 -10.08 -9.64 -14.52
C ILE A 114 -10.06 -8.23 -13.92
N ALA A 115 -9.35 -7.30 -14.56
CA ALA A 115 -9.14 -5.97 -14.01
C ALA A 115 -10.45 -5.18 -13.83
N ASN A 116 -11.47 -5.46 -14.65
CA ASN A 116 -12.81 -4.88 -14.52
C ASN A 116 -13.75 -5.65 -13.59
N GLY A 117 -13.36 -6.85 -13.17
CA GLY A 117 -14.11 -7.66 -12.21
C GLY A 117 -14.14 -7.06 -10.80
N SER A 118 -14.97 -7.67 -9.96
CA SER A 118 -15.15 -7.30 -8.55
C SER A 118 -14.65 -8.36 -7.57
N GLN A 119 -14.10 -9.49 -8.05
CA GLN A 119 -13.57 -10.59 -7.23
C GLN A 119 -12.05 -10.68 -7.38
N GLU A 120 -11.39 -11.32 -6.41
CA GLU A 120 -9.98 -11.73 -6.59
C GLU A 120 -9.86 -12.66 -7.80
N ALA A 121 -8.73 -12.63 -8.49
CA ALA A 121 -8.51 -13.48 -9.65
C ALA A 121 -7.05 -13.91 -9.80
N VAL A 122 -6.84 -15.05 -10.46
CA VAL A 122 -5.51 -15.52 -10.84
C VAL A 122 -5.50 -15.84 -12.32
N LEU A 123 -4.54 -15.26 -13.05
CA LEU A 123 -4.24 -15.61 -14.43
C LEU A 123 -3.01 -16.52 -14.47
N LEU A 124 -3.20 -17.75 -14.93
CA LEU A 124 -2.13 -18.72 -15.20
C LEU A 124 -1.80 -18.65 -16.68
N THR A 125 -0.56 -18.31 -17.05
CA THR A 125 -0.18 -18.08 -18.46
C THR A 125 1.30 -18.27 -18.73
N ASP A 126 1.65 -18.52 -19.99
CA ASP A 126 3.02 -18.43 -20.51
C ASP A 126 3.48 -17.00 -20.82
N GLY A 127 2.57 -16.03 -20.76
CA GLY A 127 2.85 -14.63 -21.06
C GLY A 127 3.05 -14.31 -22.55
N GLU A 128 2.95 -15.30 -23.46
CA GLU A 128 3.18 -15.10 -24.89
C GLU A 128 1.95 -14.52 -25.58
N TYR A 129 2.04 -13.24 -25.96
CA TYR A 129 0.94 -12.58 -26.67
C TYR A 129 1.00 -12.78 -28.19
N PHE A 130 -0.11 -13.28 -28.73
CA PHE A 130 -0.27 -13.54 -30.15
C PHE A 130 -1.39 -12.68 -30.76
N THR A 131 -1.11 -12.03 -31.89
CA THR A 131 -2.14 -11.37 -32.71
C THR A 131 -2.32 -12.11 -34.03
N ARG A 132 -3.53 -12.57 -34.36
CA ARG A 132 -3.83 -13.37 -35.58
C ARG A 132 -3.33 -12.77 -36.89
N ASN A 133 -3.19 -11.44 -36.99
CA ASN A 133 -2.74 -10.76 -38.21
C ASN A 133 -1.21 -10.73 -38.37
N MET A 134 -0.44 -11.16 -37.36
CA MET A 134 1.00 -11.30 -37.43
C MET A 134 1.34 -12.77 -37.26
N ALA A 135 1.90 -13.40 -38.29
CA ALA A 135 2.35 -14.80 -38.26
C ALA A 135 3.59 -15.04 -37.39
N ARG A 136 3.91 -14.11 -36.46
CA ARG A 136 5.01 -14.12 -35.50
C ARG A 136 4.49 -13.57 -34.17
N GLY A 137 4.97 -14.11 -33.06
CA GLY A 137 4.71 -13.63 -31.71
C GLY A 137 5.01 -12.14 -31.56
N ASN A 138 4.26 -11.48 -30.66
CA ASN A 138 4.36 -10.05 -30.41
C ASN A 138 5.16 -9.80 -29.12
N ASP A 139 6.42 -10.22 -29.18
CA ASP A 139 7.30 -10.47 -28.03
C ASP A 139 7.62 -9.25 -27.16
N ASN A 140 7.34 -8.04 -27.63
CA ASN A 140 7.53 -6.79 -26.90
C ASN A 140 6.22 -6.02 -26.66
N ASN A 141 5.06 -6.61 -26.95
CA ASN A 141 3.78 -5.93 -26.73
C ASN A 141 3.43 -5.90 -25.24
N PRO A 142 3.22 -4.72 -24.64
CA PRO A 142 2.86 -4.56 -23.24
C PRO A 142 1.36 -4.82 -23.01
N TRP A 143 0.88 -6.01 -23.42
CA TRP A 143 -0.54 -6.36 -23.47
C TRP A 143 -1.24 -6.32 -22.11
N LEU A 144 -0.49 -6.54 -21.02
CA LEU A 144 -0.98 -6.63 -19.65
C LEU A 144 -1.02 -5.25 -18.95
N ALA A 145 -0.33 -4.23 -19.48
CA ALA A 145 -0.13 -2.94 -18.80
C ALA A 145 -1.44 -2.27 -18.37
N THR A 146 -2.44 -2.23 -19.26
CA THR A 146 -3.74 -1.62 -18.99
C THR A 146 -4.47 -2.32 -17.84
N ALA A 147 -4.39 -3.66 -17.77
CA ALA A 147 -5.02 -4.43 -16.72
C ALA A 147 -4.35 -4.19 -15.36
N LEU A 148 -3.01 -4.19 -15.31
CA LEU A 148 -2.25 -3.89 -14.09
C LEU A 148 -2.63 -2.51 -13.55
N LYS A 149 -2.55 -1.49 -14.42
CA LYS A 149 -2.92 -0.11 -14.07
C LYS A 149 -4.34 -0.05 -13.53
N THR A 150 -5.31 -0.60 -14.27
CA THR A 150 -6.74 -0.56 -13.92
C THR A 150 -7.00 -1.16 -12.55
N TRP A 151 -6.29 -2.22 -12.18
CA TRP A 151 -6.44 -2.86 -10.88
C TRP A 151 -5.81 -2.03 -9.75
N ILE A 152 -4.53 -1.66 -9.88
CA ILE A 152 -3.82 -0.98 -8.79
C ILE A 152 -4.40 0.40 -8.51
N ILE A 153 -4.86 1.15 -9.53
CA ILE A 153 -5.49 2.46 -9.29
C ILE A 153 -6.79 2.37 -8.48
N LYS A 154 -7.46 1.20 -8.44
CA LYS A 154 -8.60 0.96 -7.53
C LYS A 154 -8.18 0.85 -6.07
N GLY A 155 -6.88 0.80 -5.78
CA GLY A 155 -6.32 0.63 -4.44
C GLY A 155 -6.10 -0.83 -4.06
N TYR A 156 -6.03 -1.72 -5.05
CA TYR A 156 -5.80 -3.16 -4.89
C TYR A 156 -4.36 -3.54 -5.24
N ASP A 157 -4.01 -4.80 -5.01
CA ASP A 157 -2.64 -5.32 -5.08
C ASP A 157 -2.51 -6.40 -6.17
N ILE A 158 -1.32 -6.50 -6.75
CA ILE A 158 -0.98 -7.57 -7.68
C ILE A 158 0.29 -8.24 -7.22
N HIS A 159 0.27 -9.57 -7.17
CA HIS A 159 1.44 -10.40 -6.94
C HIS A 159 1.69 -11.25 -8.18
N ILE A 160 2.95 -11.39 -8.60
CA ILE A 160 3.32 -12.17 -9.77
C ILE A 160 4.40 -13.17 -9.36
N PHE A 161 4.10 -14.46 -9.54
CA PHE A 161 5.13 -15.49 -9.52
C PHE A 161 5.59 -15.81 -10.94
N ALA A 162 6.90 -15.91 -11.14
CA ALA A 162 7.51 -16.31 -12.41
C ALA A 162 8.34 -17.58 -12.19
N GLU A 163 7.75 -18.72 -12.53
CA GLU A 163 8.36 -20.04 -12.38
C GLU A 163 9.14 -20.40 -13.66
N PRO A 164 10.44 -20.72 -13.59
CA PRO A 164 11.19 -21.19 -14.74
C PRO A 164 10.77 -22.60 -15.16
N TYR A 165 10.69 -22.86 -16.48
CA TYR A 165 10.50 -24.19 -17.04
C TYR A 165 11.13 -24.31 -18.44
N ASP A 166 11.39 -25.54 -18.87
CA ASP A 166 11.91 -25.83 -20.20
C ASP A 166 10.80 -26.32 -21.13
N GLU A 167 10.72 -25.72 -22.33
CA GLU A 167 9.80 -26.15 -23.39
C GLU A 167 10.56 -26.73 -24.58
N VAL A 168 10.24 -27.96 -24.99
CA VAL A 168 10.84 -28.57 -26.18
C VAL A 168 9.95 -28.32 -27.39
N ASN A 169 10.42 -27.50 -28.33
CA ASN A 169 9.74 -27.25 -29.60
C ASN A 169 10.65 -27.61 -30.79
N LYS A 170 10.17 -28.51 -31.65
CA LYS A 170 10.90 -29.02 -32.84
C LYS A 170 12.33 -29.50 -32.52
N GLY A 171 12.52 -30.12 -31.35
CA GLY A 171 13.81 -30.66 -30.90
C GLY A 171 14.79 -29.64 -30.34
N LYS A 172 14.40 -28.36 -30.24
CA LYS A 172 15.15 -27.32 -29.52
C LYS A 172 14.49 -27.08 -28.16
N VAL A 173 15.31 -26.94 -27.13
CA VAL A 173 14.88 -26.52 -25.77
C VAL A 173 14.82 -25.00 -25.74
N TYR A 174 13.75 -24.47 -25.16
CA TYR A 174 13.57 -23.05 -24.88
C TYR A 174 13.38 -22.84 -23.37
N HIS A 175 14.12 -21.89 -22.80
CA HIS A 175 14.04 -21.55 -21.39
C HIS A 175 12.95 -20.49 -21.18
N LYS A 176 11.83 -20.92 -20.60
CA LYS A 176 10.59 -20.15 -20.49
C LYS A 176 10.17 -19.89 -19.04
N LYS A 177 9.14 -19.07 -18.88
CA LYS A 177 8.55 -18.72 -17.59
C LYS A 177 7.05 -19.03 -17.61
N ARG A 178 6.56 -19.60 -16.51
CA ARG A 178 5.13 -19.73 -16.21
C ARG A 178 4.76 -18.64 -15.21
N PHE A 179 3.80 -17.81 -15.58
CA PHE A 179 3.35 -16.69 -14.76
C PHE A 179 2.06 -17.03 -14.03
N TYR A 180 2.05 -16.69 -12.75
CA TYR A 180 0.87 -16.71 -11.89
C TYR A 180 0.62 -15.26 -11.49
N ILE A 181 -0.26 -14.59 -12.22
CA ILE A 181 -0.56 -13.17 -12.00
C ILE A 181 -1.81 -13.10 -11.12
N ILE A 182 -1.61 -12.69 -9.88
CA ILE A 182 -2.60 -12.72 -8.81
C ILE A 182 -3.13 -11.30 -8.60
N PHE A 183 -4.38 -11.08 -8.97
CA PHE A 183 -5.12 -9.84 -8.74
C PHE A 183 -5.88 -9.97 -7.42
N THR A 184 -5.47 -9.23 -6.39
CA THR A 184 -5.97 -9.37 -5.02
C THR A 184 -6.09 -8.02 -4.32
N ASP A 185 -6.46 -8.02 -3.05
CA ASP A 185 -6.47 -6.84 -2.17
C ASP A 185 -5.82 -7.27 -0.86
N ASP A 186 -4.63 -6.73 -0.56
CA ASP A 186 -3.87 -7.12 0.62
C ASP A 186 -4.55 -6.68 1.93
N GLN A 187 -5.50 -5.74 1.85
CA GLN A 187 -6.33 -5.33 2.99
C GLN A 187 -7.44 -6.33 3.31
N LYS A 188 -7.77 -7.22 2.37
CA LYS A 188 -8.78 -8.26 2.57
C LYS A 188 -8.21 -9.37 3.44
N GLU A 189 -8.86 -9.62 4.57
CA GLU A 189 -8.47 -10.73 5.44
C GLU A 189 -8.57 -12.06 4.69
N ASN A 190 -7.53 -12.88 4.82
CA ASN A 190 -7.42 -14.16 4.12
C ASN A 190 -7.61 -14.01 2.60
N ASN A 191 -6.98 -13.01 1.98
CA ASN A 191 -6.90 -12.89 0.53
C ASN A 191 -6.16 -14.09 -0.12
N VAL A 192 -6.29 -14.27 -1.43
CA VAL A 192 -5.75 -15.43 -2.16
C VAL A 192 -4.23 -15.55 -2.01
N TYR A 193 -3.49 -14.45 -2.08
CA TYR A 193 -2.04 -14.43 -1.94
C TYR A 193 -1.61 -14.92 -0.54
N THR A 194 -2.24 -14.40 0.51
CA THR A 194 -2.00 -14.83 1.90
C THR A 194 -2.26 -16.32 2.10
N ASN A 195 -3.26 -16.90 1.42
CA ASN A 195 -3.51 -18.35 1.48
C ASN A 195 -2.43 -19.15 0.75
N ILE A 196 -1.98 -18.67 -0.41
CA ILE A 196 -0.85 -19.28 -1.13
C ILE A 196 0.39 -19.30 -0.24
N VAL A 197 0.80 -18.17 0.33
CA VAL A 197 2.00 -18.10 1.18
C VAL A 197 1.92 -19.07 2.37
N LYS A 198 0.73 -19.22 2.98
CA LYS A 198 0.49 -20.14 4.10
C LYS A 198 0.53 -21.62 3.72
N THR A 199 0.17 -21.97 2.48
CA THR A 199 -0.04 -23.37 2.06
C THR A 199 1.08 -23.92 1.19
N ALA A 200 1.66 -23.08 0.33
CA ALA A 200 2.65 -23.48 -0.66
C ALA A 200 4.08 -23.57 -0.10
N HIS A 201 4.37 -22.92 1.04
CA HIS A 201 5.72 -22.84 1.61
C HIS A 201 6.77 -22.37 0.58
N LEU A 202 6.66 -21.12 0.12
CA LEU A 202 7.43 -20.57 -1.00
C LEU A 202 8.96 -20.76 -0.89
N ASP A 203 9.51 -20.82 0.33
CA ASP A 203 10.93 -21.11 0.60
C ASP A 203 11.41 -22.46 0.00
N ALA A 204 10.49 -23.39 -0.29
CA ALA A 204 10.80 -24.65 -0.96
C ALA A 204 11.10 -24.49 -2.47
N TYR A 205 10.86 -23.31 -3.05
CA TYR A 205 10.96 -23.04 -4.48
C TYR A 205 11.83 -21.81 -4.75
N PRO A 206 13.15 -21.86 -4.45
CA PRO A 206 14.04 -20.70 -4.52
C PRO A 206 14.24 -20.14 -5.93
N ASP A 207 13.93 -20.92 -6.97
CA ASP A 207 14.05 -20.50 -8.38
C ASP A 207 12.79 -19.80 -8.90
N VAL A 208 11.72 -19.74 -8.09
CA VAL A 208 10.50 -18.98 -8.42
C VAL A 208 10.70 -17.54 -7.99
N ASP A 209 10.63 -16.63 -8.96
CA ASP A 209 10.69 -15.21 -8.68
C ASP A 209 9.33 -14.67 -8.25
N GLU A 210 9.33 -13.76 -7.28
CA GLU A 210 8.14 -13.04 -6.81
C GLU A 210 8.30 -11.53 -7.04
N PHE A 211 7.20 -10.89 -7.43
CA PHE A 211 7.11 -9.44 -7.57
C PHE A 211 5.74 -8.91 -7.19
N HIS A 212 5.71 -7.78 -6.48
CA HIS A 212 4.51 -7.14 -5.97
C HIS A 212 4.31 -5.75 -6.59
N LEU A 213 3.05 -5.38 -6.81
CA LEU A 213 2.63 -4.08 -7.30
C LEU A 213 1.48 -3.54 -6.45
N SER A 214 1.68 -2.35 -5.87
CA SER A 214 0.65 -1.65 -5.12
C SER A 214 0.79 -0.14 -5.22
N VAL A 215 -0.31 0.56 -5.01
CA VAL A 215 -0.36 2.02 -4.74
C VAL A 215 -1.24 2.34 -3.53
N SER A 216 -1.65 1.31 -2.79
CA SER A 216 -2.75 1.42 -1.84
C SER A 216 -2.31 2.06 -0.52
N ARG A 217 -1.22 1.58 0.11
CA ARG A 217 -0.71 2.14 1.37
C ARG A 217 0.78 1.91 1.58
N ALA A 218 1.45 2.94 2.08
CA ALA A 218 2.78 2.77 2.66
C ALA A 218 2.71 2.01 4.00
N GLN A 219 3.67 1.12 4.25
CA GLN A 219 3.71 0.33 5.49
C GLN A 219 4.73 0.89 6.48
N MET A 220 4.26 1.15 7.70
CA MET A 220 5.13 1.56 8.81
C MET A 220 5.80 0.35 9.45
N LYS A 221 7.04 0.53 9.89
CA LYS A 221 7.75 -0.45 10.73
C LYS A 221 7.18 -0.31 12.15
N SER A 222 6.35 -1.26 12.56
CA SER A 222 5.68 -1.23 13.86
C SER A 222 6.62 -1.61 15.01
N ASN A 223 6.31 -1.08 16.19
CA ASN A 223 6.91 -1.43 17.48
C ASN A 223 5.78 -1.85 18.44
N GLY A 224 5.27 -3.07 18.26
CA GLY A 224 4.04 -3.52 18.92
C GLY A 224 2.81 -2.89 18.29
N ASN A 225 1.92 -2.31 19.11
CA ASN A 225 0.68 -1.66 18.63
C ASN A 225 0.89 -0.23 18.10
N ASN A 226 2.09 0.34 18.27
CA ASN A 226 2.42 1.73 17.92
C ASN A 226 3.50 1.72 16.83
N SER A 227 3.59 2.77 16.02
CA SER A 227 4.68 2.89 15.04
C SER A 227 5.77 3.86 15.49
N ALA A 228 5.45 4.81 16.37
CA ALA A 228 6.42 5.79 16.83
C ALA A 228 7.02 5.51 18.21
N VAL A 229 8.23 6.03 18.40
CA VAL A 229 8.93 6.13 19.68
C VAL A 229 9.07 7.61 20.02
N TYR A 230 8.63 7.99 21.22
CA TYR A 230 8.61 9.38 21.67
C TYR A 230 9.80 9.70 22.56
N ASN A 231 10.22 10.96 22.57
CA ASN A 231 11.18 11.47 23.51
C ASN A 231 10.69 11.24 24.96
N PRO A 232 11.49 10.59 25.83
CA PRO A 232 11.08 10.29 27.20
C PRO A 232 10.68 11.52 28.03
N SER A 233 11.23 12.70 27.72
CA SER A 233 10.92 13.95 28.41
C SER A 233 9.46 14.39 28.25
N LEU A 234 8.77 13.91 27.22
CA LEU A 234 7.35 14.21 27.00
C LEU A 234 6.40 13.39 27.89
N GLN A 235 6.90 12.31 28.51
CA GLN A 235 6.12 11.39 29.34
C GLN A 235 4.81 10.93 28.66
N CYS A 236 4.88 10.68 27.35
CA CYS A 236 3.72 10.37 26.52
C CYS A 236 3.00 9.10 26.96
N LYS A 237 1.68 9.15 27.02
CA LYS A 237 0.82 7.97 26.94
C LYS A 237 0.32 7.81 25.50
N VAL A 238 0.69 6.69 24.87
CA VAL A 238 0.41 6.45 23.45
C VAL A 238 -0.57 5.29 23.27
N THR A 239 -1.55 5.47 22.38
CA THR A 239 -2.47 4.42 21.95
C THR A 239 -2.47 4.34 20.42
N GLY A 240 -2.01 3.21 19.87
CA GLY A 240 -1.97 2.96 18.44
C GLY A 240 -3.21 2.26 17.90
N TYR A 241 -3.54 2.56 16.64
CA TYR A 241 -4.72 2.10 15.90
C TYR A 241 -4.38 1.54 14.52
N GLY A 242 -3.14 1.07 14.32
CA GLY A 242 -2.66 0.58 13.03
C GLY A 242 -2.06 1.69 12.17
N SER A 243 -2.89 2.43 11.41
CA SER A 243 -2.43 3.49 10.48
C SER A 243 -2.28 4.88 11.10
N TYR A 244 -2.60 5.01 12.38
CA TYR A 244 -2.41 6.23 13.17
C TYR A 244 -2.25 5.89 14.64
N GLU A 245 -1.86 6.87 15.43
CA GLU A 245 -1.80 6.77 16.89
C GLU A 245 -2.18 8.10 17.56
N VAL A 246 -2.48 8.00 18.85
CA VAL A 246 -2.82 9.13 19.71
C VAL A 246 -1.81 9.20 20.85
N ALA A 247 -1.12 10.33 20.96
CA ALA A 247 -0.15 10.63 22.00
C ALA A 247 -0.68 11.73 22.93
N ASP A 248 -0.86 11.40 24.21
CA ASP A 248 -1.17 12.35 25.26
C ASP A 248 0.12 12.69 26.02
N TRP A 249 0.60 13.94 25.88
CA TRP A 249 1.81 14.43 26.54
C TRP A 249 1.48 14.78 27.99
N TYR A 250 1.59 13.79 28.86
CA TYR A 250 1.08 13.84 30.22
C TYR A 250 1.85 14.85 31.09
N GLY A 251 1.32 16.07 31.22
CA GLY A 251 1.83 17.10 32.16
C GLY A 251 3.21 17.66 31.83
N CYS A 252 3.69 17.52 30.59
CA CYS A 252 4.90 18.20 30.12
C CYS A 252 4.51 19.58 29.58
N ASP A 253 4.81 20.63 30.34
CA ASP A 253 4.56 22.02 29.95
C ASP A 253 5.49 22.47 28.80
N TRP A 254 5.09 23.50 28.06
CA TRP A 254 5.87 24.00 26.93
C TRP A 254 7.20 24.61 27.37
N GLY A 255 7.31 25.12 28.60
CA GLY A 255 8.58 25.60 29.15
C GLY A 255 9.62 24.48 29.31
N THR A 256 9.17 23.29 29.69
CA THR A 256 9.99 22.08 29.80
C THR A 256 10.41 21.60 28.42
N ILE A 257 9.49 21.60 27.45
CA ILE A 257 9.77 21.28 26.05
C ILE A 257 10.80 22.26 25.47
N GLU A 258 10.58 23.56 25.64
CA GLU A 258 11.49 24.60 25.16
C GLU A 258 12.91 24.45 25.74
N LYS A 259 13.00 24.15 27.04
CA LYS A 259 14.28 24.04 27.74
C LYS A 259 15.05 22.77 27.40
N TYR A 260 14.39 21.62 27.42
CA TYR A 260 15.07 20.32 27.36
C TYR A 260 15.02 19.66 25.98
N ILE A 261 14.14 20.12 25.09
CA ILE A 261 14.01 19.57 23.74
C ILE A 261 14.45 20.59 22.71
N ILE A 262 13.80 21.75 22.65
CA ILE A 262 14.04 22.74 21.58
C ILE A 262 15.42 23.39 21.72
N ASN A 263 15.78 23.80 22.93
CA ASN A 263 17.08 24.43 23.23
C ASN A 263 18.07 23.46 23.88
N ALA A 264 17.93 22.16 23.58
CA ALA A 264 18.88 21.16 24.02
C ALA A 264 20.30 21.42 23.49
N TYR A 265 21.29 20.91 24.21
CA TYR A 265 22.70 21.08 23.91
C TYR A 265 23.42 19.74 24.04
N ASP A 266 24.51 19.59 23.30
CA ASP A 266 25.40 18.44 23.42
C ASP A 266 26.09 18.46 24.78
N GLN A 267 25.91 17.40 25.58
CA GLN A 267 26.42 17.37 26.96
C GLN A 267 27.95 17.33 27.06
N ALA A 268 28.65 16.90 26.00
CA ALA A 268 30.11 16.79 26.01
C ALA A 268 30.79 18.12 25.65
N THR A 269 30.18 18.89 24.76
CA THR A 269 30.72 20.14 24.21
C THR A 269 30.07 21.38 24.81
N GLY A 270 28.83 21.27 25.30
CA GLY A 270 28.01 22.39 25.80
C GLY A 270 27.38 23.21 24.68
N GLU A 271 27.57 22.85 23.41
CA GLU A 271 27.05 23.59 22.26
C GLU A 271 25.58 23.22 21.99
N PRO A 272 24.72 24.17 21.58
CA PRO A 272 23.34 23.89 21.22
C PRO A 272 23.24 22.88 20.06
N LEU A 273 22.30 21.94 20.16
CA LEU A 273 21.97 21.04 19.06
C LEU A 273 21.25 21.83 17.95
N GLU A 274 21.65 21.62 16.70
CA GLU A 274 21.12 22.37 15.55
C GLU A 274 19.58 22.36 15.50
N ASN A 275 18.97 21.17 15.64
CA ASN A 275 17.52 20.97 15.61
C ASN A 275 16.90 20.69 16.99
N GLY A 276 17.67 20.87 18.07
CA GLY A 276 17.28 20.39 19.40
C GLY A 276 17.31 18.85 19.49
N GLU A 277 16.62 18.30 20.49
CA GLU A 277 16.43 16.86 20.63
C GLU A 277 15.31 16.35 19.72
N ASN A 278 15.48 15.11 19.25
CA ASN A 278 14.46 14.41 18.49
C ASN A 278 13.22 14.14 19.36
N ILE A 279 12.04 14.34 18.80
CA ILE A 279 10.76 14.25 19.53
C ILE A 279 10.08 12.92 19.25
N ILE A 280 10.09 12.51 17.99
CA ILE A 280 9.37 11.33 17.50
C ILE A 280 10.25 10.61 16.49
N SER A 281 10.50 9.33 16.69
CA SER A 281 11.13 8.44 15.72
C SER A 281 10.15 7.40 15.21
N LEU A 282 10.11 7.22 13.89
CA LEU A 282 9.37 6.16 13.23
C LEU A 282 10.27 5.45 12.20
N GLY A 283 9.86 4.25 11.77
CA GLY A 283 10.41 3.60 10.59
C GLY A 283 9.32 3.38 9.56
N ILE A 284 9.69 3.43 8.27
CA ILE A 284 8.81 3.06 7.17
C ILE A 284 9.49 2.00 6.31
N ASP A 285 8.71 1.08 5.75
CA ASP A 285 9.16 0.25 4.65
C ASP A 285 9.08 1.06 3.35
N ARG A 286 10.24 1.47 2.85
CA ARG A 286 10.33 2.25 1.62
C ARG A 286 9.94 1.47 0.38
N ASN A 287 9.84 0.13 0.45
CA ASN A 287 9.50 -0.71 -0.69
C ASN A 287 8.07 -1.29 -0.55
N SER A 288 7.24 -0.74 0.33
CA SER A 288 5.89 -1.25 0.60
C SER A 288 4.94 -1.22 -0.60
N PHE A 289 5.26 -0.43 -1.63
CA PHE A 289 4.51 -0.40 -2.89
C PHE A 289 4.96 -1.47 -3.91
N GLY A 290 5.94 -2.30 -3.54
CA GLY A 290 6.50 -3.35 -4.37
C GLY A 290 7.31 -2.79 -5.53
N GLY A 291 6.66 -2.42 -6.63
CA GLY A 291 7.30 -1.89 -7.83
C GLY A 291 7.85 -0.46 -7.71
N TYR A 292 7.56 0.23 -6.61
CA TYR A 292 8.09 1.55 -6.31
C TYR A 292 8.83 1.59 -4.97
N ARG A 293 9.83 2.47 -4.91
CA ARG A 293 10.50 2.88 -3.69
C ARG A 293 10.10 4.30 -3.31
N ILE A 294 9.72 4.51 -2.05
CA ILE A 294 9.57 5.82 -1.45
C ILE A 294 10.96 6.44 -1.28
N THR A 295 11.20 7.58 -1.91
CA THR A 295 12.49 8.28 -1.88
C THR A 295 12.46 9.56 -1.06
N ASP A 296 11.28 10.16 -0.87
CA ASP A 296 11.08 11.25 0.06
C ASP A 296 9.69 11.24 0.72
N ILE A 297 9.57 11.88 1.89
CA ILE A 297 8.34 12.05 2.68
C ILE A 297 8.19 13.48 3.17
N ASP A 298 6.97 13.97 3.34
CA ASP A 298 6.70 15.31 3.87
C ASP A 298 5.97 15.25 5.22
N LEU A 299 6.00 16.37 5.97
CA LEU A 299 5.31 16.51 7.25
C LEU A 299 4.38 17.71 7.23
N LYS A 300 3.10 17.46 7.53
CA LYS A 300 2.13 18.53 7.76
C LYS A 300 1.62 18.49 9.18
N VAL A 301 1.57 19.67 9.79
CA VAL A 301 1.05 19.88 11.14
C VAL A 301 -0.24 20.66 11.03
N TYR A 302 -1.28 20.23 11.72
CA TYR A 302 -2.58 20.90 11.72
C TYR A 302 -3.05 21.20 13.13
N ASP A 303 -3.53 22.42 13.36
CA ASP A 303 -4.38 22.73 14.52
C ASP A 303 -5.75 22.07 14.29
N ILE A 304 -6.19 21.23 15.24
CA ILE A 304 -7.50 20.58 15.19
C ILE A 304 -8.36 20.88 16.43
N ASN A 305 -8.00 21.91 17.19
CA ASN A 305 -8.67 22.26 18.45
C ASN A 305 -10.18 22.47 18.26
N GLN A 306 -10.56 23.29 17.27
CA GLN A 306 -11.96 23.62 17.00
C GLN A 306 -12.73 22.40 16.49
N GLU A 307 -12.17 21.70 15.50
CA GLU A 307 -12.80 20.56 14.84
C GLU A 307 -13.02 19.40 15.82
N TYR A 308 -12.03 19.10 16.67
CA TYR A 308 -12.17 18.04 17.67
C TYR A 308 -13.11 18.45 18.80
N ALA A 309 -13.09 19.71 19.26
CA ALA A 309 -14.02 20.20 20.27
C ALA A 309 -15.48 20.10 19.80
N ASP A 310 -15.77 20.55 18.57
CA ASP A 310 -17.11 20.47 17.99
C ASP A 310 -17.60 19.02 17.88
N TYR A 311 -16.74 18.12 17.40
CA TYR A 311 -17.05 16.69 17.34
C TYR A 311 -17.32 16.09 18.72
N TYR A 312 -16.47 16.40 19.69
CA TYR A 312 -16.55 15.88 21.05
C TYR A 312 -17.84 16.30 21.74
N PHE A 313 -18.16 17.61 21.73
CA PHE A 313 -19.34 18.13 22.42
C PHE A 313 -20.65 17.75 21.71
N ALA A 314 -20.65 17.62 20.38
CA ALA A 314 -21.79 17.06 19.66
C ALA A 314 -22.07 15.62 20.13
N LYS A 315 -21.02 14.80 20.26
CA LYS A 315 -21.16 13.42 20.72
C LYS A 315 -21.65 13.30 22.17
N GLU A 316 -21.11 14.12 23.08
CA GLU A 316 -21.53 14.15 24.48
C GLU A 316 -22.99 14.61 24.66
N SER A 317 -23.45 15.53 23.82
CA SER A 317 -24.82 16.05 23.85
C SER A 317 -25.83 15.18 23.10
N GLY A 318 -25.37 14.12 22.42
CA GLY A 318 -26.20 13.28 21.55
C GLY A 318 -26.66 14.00 20.27
N ALA A 319 -26.02 15.11 19.91
CA ALA A 319 -26.28 15.82 18.67
C ALA A 319 -25.67 15.06 17.47
N PRO A 320 -26.18 15.28 16.25
CA PRO A 320 -25.54 14.76 15.04
C PRO A 320 -24.09 15.24 14.92
N VAL A 321 -23.16 14.30 14.76
CA VAL A 321 -21.75 14.58 14.48
C VAL A 321 -21.58 14.86 12.98
N GLY A 322 -20.96 15.99 12.65
CA GLY A 322 -20.67 16.40 11.27
C GLY A 322 -19.42 15.73 10.70
N HIS A 323 -19.25 15.86 9.38
CA HIS A 323 -18.03 15.53 8.64
C HIS A 323 -17.29 16.82 8.27
N LEU A 324 -15.97 16.78 8.25
CA LEU A 324 -15.14 17.87 7.77
C LEU A 324 -15.09 17.84 6.24
N ASP A 325 -15.70 18.83 5.60
CA ASP A 325 -15.62 19.02 4.14
C ASP A 325 -14.37 19.83 3.72
N TYR A 326 -13.44 20.07 4.64
CA TYR A 326 -12.23 20.88 4.45
C TYR A 326 -11.04 20.28 5.22
N GLN A 327 -9.83 20.69 4.83
CA GLN A 327 -8.62 20.36 5.59
C GLN A 327 -8.48 21.31 6.78
N PRO A 328 -8.17 20.81 7.99
CA PRO A 328 -7.92 21.66 9.15
C PRO A 328 -6.79 22.68 8.92
N ALA A 329 -6.70 23.68 9.78
CA ALA A 329 -5.71 24.75 9.63
C ALA A 329 -4.27 24.23 9.78
N GLU A 330 -3.48 24.28 8.70
CA GLU A 330 -2.07 23.91 8.72
C GLU A 330 -1.25 24.94 9.53
N ILE A 331 -0.33 24.45 10.36
CA ILE A 331 0.67 25.26 11.07
C ILE A 331 2.01 25.08 10.33
N PRO A 332 2.32 25.97 9.37
CA PRO A 332 3.48 25.77 8.51
C PRO A 332 4.77 25.83 9.31
N ASN A 333 5.71 24.95 8.98
CA ASN A 333 7.04 24.90 9.58
C ASN A 333 7.07 24.69 11.10
N PHE A 334 6.00 24.23 11.76
CA PHE A 334 6.02 24.00 13.21
C PHE A 334 7.00 22.89 13.63
N MET A 335 7.07 21.85 12.82
CA MET A 335 7.96 20.70 12.97
C MET A 335 8.64 20.38 11.64
N LEU A 336 9.74 19.63 11.69
CA LEU A 336 10.50 19.19 10.51
C LEU A 336 10.94 17.74 10.63
N ILE A 337 11.17 17.10 9.48
CA ILE A 337 11.75 15.76 9.36
C ILE A 337 13.25 15.89 9.02
N ASP A 338 14.07 15.06 9.63
CA ASP A 338 15.43 14.81 9.15
C ASP A 338 15.41 14.00 7.84
N LYS A 339 15.42 14.72 6.72
CA LYS A 339 15.41 14.16 5.37
C LYS A 339 16.65 13.31 5.08
N GLN A 340 17.80 13.63 5.67
CA GLN A 340 19.04 12.90 5.42
C GLN A 340 18.99 11.52 6.08
N GLU A 341 18.56 11.45 7.35
CA GLU A 341 18.37 10.18 8.06
C GLU A 341 17.27 9.33 7.40
N PHE A 342 16.22 9.96 6.86
CA PHE A 342 15.22 9.26 6.07
C PHE A 342 15.81 8.60 4.82
N THR A 343 16.52 9.36 3.98
CA THR A 343 17.11 8.84 2.76
C THR A 343 18.14 7.73 3.05
N ALA A 344 18.93 7.86 4.11
CA ALA A 344 19.96 6.90 4.48
C ALA A 344 19.39 5.63 5.10
N HIS A 345 18.46 5.75 6.05
CA HIS A 345 18.09 4.66 6.95
C HIS A 345 16.59 4.33 6.98
N SER A 346 15.76 5.01 6.20
CA SER A 346 14.29 4.86 6.22
C SER A 346 13.68 5.18 7.58
N LYS A 347 14.35 6.03 8.36
CA LYS A 347 13.89 6.48 9.67
C LYS A 347 13.36 7.90 9.57
N ILE A 348 12.24 8.14 10.24
CA ILE A 348 11.58 9.43 10.28
C ILE A 348 11.85 9.99 11.67
N ASN A 349 12.77 10.95 11.77
CA ASN A 349 13.00 11.67 13.02
C ASN A 349 12.37 13.05 12.89
N ILE A 350 11.48 13.38 13.83
CA ILE A 350 10.70 14.62 13.85
C ILE A 350 11.23 15.52 14.96
N TYR A 351 11.52 16.76 14.60
CA TYR A 351 12.02 17.81 15.48
C TYR A 351 11.09 19.02 15.45
N PHE A 352 11.15 19.87 16.47
CA PHE A 352 10.58 21.20 16.39
C PHE A 352 11.46 22.05 15.50
N ASN A 353 10.84 22.88 14.68
CA ASN A 353 11.60 23.84 13.90
C ASN A 353 11.95 25.05 14.75
N ARG A 354 13.17 25.10 15.29
CA ARG A 354 13.60 26.15 16.23
C ARG A 354 13.44 27.57 15.70
N LEU A 355 13.47 27.77 14.39
CA LEU A 355 13.34 29.09 13.77
C LEU A 355 11.89 29.57 13.64
N TRP A 356 10.94 28.64 13.65
CA TRP A 356 9.52 28.89 13.34
C TRP A 356 8.58 28.40 14.44
N PHE A 357 9.11 27.77 15.47
CA PHE A 357 8.36 27.29 16.61
C PHE A 357 7.74 28.46 17.38
N ASP A 358 6.41 28.47 17.46
CA ASP A 358 5.64 29.32 18.34
C ASP A 358 4.42 28.54 18.83
N PRO A 359 4.34 28.16 20.12
CA PRO A 359 3.23 27.40 20.67
C PRO A 359 1.94 28.24 20.71
N ALA A 360 2.01 29.57 20.55
CA ALA A 360 0.84 30.43 20.44
C ALA A 360 0.05 30.21 19.14
N ASN A 361 0.62 29.51 18.15
CA ASN A 361 -0.10 29.07 16.96
C ASN A 361 -1.17 28.00 17.26
N LEU A 362 -1.11 27.37 18.44
CA LEU A 362 -2.13 26.44 18.90
C LEU A 362 -3.19 27.18 19.73
N THR A 363 -4.46 27.00 19.37
CA THR A 363 -5.56 27.84 19.87
C THR A 363 -6.36 27.26 21.03
N GLY A 364 -6.01 26.08 21.54
CA GLY A 364 -6.81 25.34 22.51
C GLY A 364 -6.72 25.84 23.96
N ASP A 365 -7.75 25.51 24.76
CA ASP A 365 -7.86 25.86 26.18
C ASP A 365 -8.72 24.85 26.96
N PRO A 366 -8.20 24.15 28.00
CA PRO A 366 -6.85 24.25 28.55
C PRO A 366 -5.80 23.37 27.84
N TYR A 367 -6.21 22.60 26.82
CA TYR A 367 -5.33 21.67 26.11
C TYR A 367 -5.21 22.07 24.65
N ASN A 368 -4.10 21.73 24.02
CA ASN A 368 -3.94 21.80 22.57
C ASN A 368 -4.11 20.42 21.96
N TYR A 369 -4.78 20.38 20.81
CA TYR A 369 -4.94 19.22 19.96
C TYR A 369 -4.41 19.55 18.57
N PHE A 370 -3.40 18.82 18.14
CA PHE A 370 -2.85 18.96 16.79
C PHE A 370 -2.58 17.61 16.16
N LYS A 371 -2.55 17.61 14.83
CA LYS A 371 -2.41 16.42 14.01
C LYS A 371 -1.16 16.53 13.15
N LEU A 372 -0.34 15.49 13.16
CA LEU A 372 0.80 15.32 12.26
C LEU A 372 0.40 14.31 11.18
N ASP A 373 0.50 14.70 9.92
CA ASP A 373 0.47 13.76 8.80
C ASP A 373 1.85 13.62 8.20
N ILE A 374 2.31 12.37 8.10
CA ILE A 374 3.48 12.00 7.33
C ILE A 374 2.98 11.60 5.96
N LEU A 375 3.37 12.35 4.93
CA LEU A 375 2.93 12.14 3.56
C LEU A 375 4.05 11.55 2.72
N ILE A 376 3.69 10.75 1.72
CA ILE A 376 4.61 10.35 0.67
C ILE A 376 4.82 11.54 -0.26
N ASP A 377 6.07 11.99 -0.41
CA ASP A 377 6.39 13.13 -1.28
C ASP A 377 6.85 12.65 -2.65
N THR A 378 7.85 11.78 -2.68
CA THR A 378 8.44 11.29 -3.94
C THR A 378 8.61 9.77 -3.92
N VAL A 379 8.37 9.15 -5.07
CA VAL A 379 8.55 7.71 -5.33
C VAL A 379 9.31 7.50 -6.63
N GLU A 380 10.02 6.38 -6.72
CA GLU A 380 10.78 5.98 -7.92
C GLU A 380 10.49 4.52 -8.27
N PRO A 381 10.26 4.18 -9.55
CA PRO A 381 10.18 2.79 -9.99
C PRO A 381 11.48 2.03 -9.68
N ILE A 382 11.38 0.79 -9.23
CA ILE A 382 12.56 -0.07 -8.95
C ILE A 382 12.58 -1.36 -9.78
N PHE A 383 11.69 -1.48 -10.76
CA PHE A 383 11.53 -2.70 -11.56
C PHE A 383 12.75 -3.07 -12.41
N ASP A 384 13.62 -2.13 -12.76
CA ASP A 384 14.85 -2.41 -13.52
C ASP A 384 15.70 -3.53 -12.88
N ARG A 385 15.65 -3.65 -11.54
CA ARG A 385 16.38 -4.70 -10.79
C ARG A 385 15.71 -6.09 -10.84
N HIS A 386 14.47 -6.14 -11.31
CA HIS A 386 13.66 -7.35 -11.42
C HIS A 386 13.36 -7.72 -12.86
N ARG A 387 13.63 -6.84 -13.83
CA ARG A 387 13.25 -6.97 -15.23
C ARG A 387 13.58 -8.33 -15.83
N GLU A 388 14.82 -8.78 -15.67
CA GLU A 388 15.33 -10.04 -16.23
C GLU A 388 14.55 -11.28 -15.78
N LYS A 389 13.88 -11.22 -14.62
CA LYS A 389 13.05 -12.30 -14.08
C LYS A 389 11.78 -12.55 -14.88
N PHE A 390 11.36 -11.54 -15.65
CA PHE A 390 10.15 -11.53 -16.48
C PHE A 390 10.43 -11.64 -17.97
N GLU A 391 11.70 -11.86 -18.34
CA GLU A 391 12.13 -12.10 -19.71
C GLU A 391 12.34 -13.60 -19.92
N PHE A 392 12.05 -14.09 -21.13
CA PHE A 392 12.21 -15.51 -21.45
C PHE A 392 12.46 -15.72 -22.94
N GLU A 393 12.96 -16.89 -23.34
CA GLU A 393 13.29 -17.15 -24.74
C GLU A 393 12.03 -17.22 -25.62
N SER A 394 12.05 -16.50 -26.76
CA SER A 394 10.94 -16.55 -27.71
C SER A 394 10.99 -17.79 -28.59
N ILE A 395 9.89 -18.54 -28.60
CA ILE A 395 9.68 -19.62 -29.57
C ILE A 395 9.38 -19.06 -30.97
N SER A 396 8.69 -17.92 -31.05
CA SER A 396 8.28 -17.31 -32.31
C SER A 396 9.45 -16.67 -33.06
N ASN A 397 10.43 -16.16 -32.33
CA ASN A 397 11.63 -15.52 -32.85
C ASN A 397 12.87 -16.13 -32.17
N PRO A 398 13.34 -17.32 -32.62
CA PRO A 398 14.43 -18.04 -31.96
C PRO A 398 15.72 -17.21 -31.88
N GLY A 399 16.23 -17.02 -30.67
CA GLY A 399 17.43 -16.21 -30.38
C GLY A 399 17.11 -14.84 -29.79
N ASP A 400 15.85 -14.42 -29.84
CA ASP A 400 15.35 -13.22 -29.18
C ASP A 400 14.66 -13.56 -27.84
N MET A 401 14.53 -12.55 -26.97
CA MET A 401 13.78 -12.65 -25.72
C MET A 401 12.35 -12.10 -25.91
N ASN A 402 11.38 -12.79 -25.35
CA ASN A 402 10.07 -12.23 -25.05
C ASN A 402 10.17 -11.38 -23.78
N VAL A 403 9.76 -10.12 -23.91
CA VAL A 403 9.80 -9.09 -22.88
C VAL A 403 8.41 -8.50 -22.63
N SER A 404 7.35 -9.14 -23.12
CA SER A 404 5.99 -8.58 -23.11
C SER A 404 5.43 -8.34 -21.71
N VAL A 405 5.67 -9.28 -20.77
CA VAL A 405 5.30 -9.13 -19.35
C VAL A 405 6.15 -8.06 -18.68
N ALA A 406 7.46 -8.06 -18.89
CA ALA A 406 8.38 -7.05 -18.36
C ALA A 406 7.99 -5.63 -18.83
N ALA A 407 7.79 -5.46 -20.15
CA ALA A 407 7.36 -4.20 -20.75
C ALA A 407 5.97 -3.75 -20.24
N SER A 408 5.07 -4.69 -19.94
CA SER A 408 3.77 -4.38 -19.36
C SER A 408 3.89 -3.78 -17.95
N ILE A 409 4.78 -4.33 -17.13
CA ILE A 409 5.06 -3.84 -15.77
C ILE A 409 5.75 -2.47 -15.86
N GLU A 410 6.78 -2.31 -16.70
CA GLU A 410 7.47 -1.03 -16.93
C GLU A 410 6.48 0.07 -17.35
N GLN A 411 5.62 -0.21 -18.33
CA GLN A 411 4.65 0.78 -18.79
C GLN A 411 3.62 1.15 -17.71
N CYS A 412 3.18 0.19 -16.89
CA CYS A 412 2.31 0.46 -15.76
C CYS A 412 3.00 1.38 -14.73
N LEU A 413 4.25 1.11 -14.39
CA LEU A 413 5.04 1.88 -13.42
C LEU A 413 5.50 3.26 -13.94
N ALA A 414 5.61 3.43 -15.24
CA ALA A 414 5.92 4.72 -15.85
C ALA A 414 4.70 5.67 -15.94
N ASP A 415 3.49 5.16 -15.70
CA ASP A 415 2.26 5.95 -15.86
C ASP A 415 2.10 6.99 -14.73
N ALA A 416 1.99 8.26 -15.10
CA ALA A 416 1.87 9.37 -14.16
C ALA A 416 0.60 9.30 -13.29
N GLU A 417 -0.48 8.67 -13.76
CA GLU A 417 -1.69 8.48 -12.96
C GLU A 417 -1.44 7.51 -11.80
N VAL A 418 -0.63 6.48 -12.02
CA VAL A 418 -0.24 5.52 -10.98
C VAL A 418 0.59 6.23 -9.91
N GLN A 419 1.59 7.02 -10.31
CA GLN A 419 2.43 7.78 -9.37
C GLN A 419 1.63 8.78 -8.53
N LYS A 420 0.66 9.46 -9.15
CA LYS A 420 -0.26 10.40 -8.46
C LYS A 420 -1.12 9.75 -7.38
N ARG A 421 -1.33 8.42 -7.39
CA ARG A 421 -2.06 7.73 -6.32
C ARG A 421 -1.23 7.59 -5.05
N MET A 422 0.09 7.58 -5.15
CA MET A 422 1.02 7.48 -4.02
C MET A 422 1.46 8.85 -3.51
N ILE A 423 1.81 9.76 -4.41
CA ILE A 423 2.28 11.12 -4.03
C ILE A 423 1.15 11.87 -3.32
N GLY A 424 1.46 12.44 -2.15
CA GLY A 424 0.52 13.11 -1.26
C GLY A 424 -0.34 12.16 -0.42
N GLN A 425 -0.18 10.84 -0.55
CA GLN A 425 -0.84 9.89 0.33
C GLN A 425 -0.30 10.03 1.76
N VAL A 426 -1.19 10.03 2.75
CA VAL A 426 -0.82 9.97 4.17
C VAL A 426 -0.36 8.55 4.50
N ALA A 427 0.92 8.39 4.79
CA ALA A 427 1.52 7.14 5.24
C ALA A 427 1.17 6.84 6.71
N TYR A 428 1.17 7.88 7.54
CA TYR A 428 0.87 7.73 8.97
C TYR A 428 0.39 9.05 9.58
N THR A 429 -0.54 8.97 10.52
CA THR A 429 -1.03 10.13 11.28
C THR A 429 -0.70 9.99 12.77
N ILE A 430 -0.28 11.08 13.41
CA ILE A 430 -0.14 11.16 14.86
C ILE A 430 -1.03 12.28 15.37
N TYR A 431 -1.96 11.95 16.27
CA TYR A 431 -2.73 12.94 17.01
C TYR A 431 -2.05 13.22 18.34
N ILE A 432 -1.83 14.50 18.65
CA ILE A 432 -1.18 14.91 19.89
C ILE A 432 -2.14 15.75 20.71
N LYS A 433 -2.26 15.40 21.99
CA LYS A 433 -2.81 16.27 23.03
C LYS A 433 -1.66 16.77 23.89
N SER A 434 -1.57 18.08 24.09
CA SER A 434 -0.63 18.72 25.01
C SER A 434 -1.32 19.73 25.93
N GLU A 435 -0.63 20.18 26.97
CA GLU A 435 -1.06 21.37 27.72
C GLU A 435 -1.06 22.62 26.82
N ARG A 436 -1.83 23.64 27.20
CA ARG A 436 -1.81 24.95 26.52
C ARG A 436 -0.51 25.73 26.78
N LYS A 437 0.06 25.58 27.98
CA LYS A 437 1.25 26.32 28.44
C LYS A 437 2.26 25.39 29.06
#